data_AF-A0A2D4KX31-F1
#
_entry.id   AF-A0A2D4KX31-F1
#
_cell.length_a   1.000
_cell.length_b   1.000
_cell.length_c   1.000
_cell.angle_alpha   90.00
_cell.angle_beta   90.00
_cell.angle_gamma   90.00
#
_symmetry.space_group_name_H-M   'P 1'
#
loop_
_entity.id
_entity.type
_entity.pdbx_description
1 polymer ?
#
loop_
_entity_poly.entity_id
_entity_poly.type
_entity_poly.pdbx_seq_one_letter_code
_entity_poly.pdbx_strand_id
1 'polypeptide(L)'
;QKEAWLDHKRECKCIKDIDPNFPPDSVRLVGRIIFKVLRQSVCPSEELYSLSDLQSNVDELSEDMKEGLRHLAKTLQLYLKVEIQDVCQLLPSLDIFQIFAKVTSNCFSISNGEMQDVGVGLYPSMSLLNNSCDPNCVVIFEGPQLHLRSIREMQLGEELTISYTETVMPTPERQQNLKRQY
;
A
#
# COMPACT_ATOMS: atom_id res chain seq x y z
N GLN A 1 0.35 10.58 -20.01
CA GLN A 1 -1.08 10.94 -19.88
C GLN A 1 -2.03 9.87 -20.41
N LYS A 2 -1.91 9.43 -21.68
CA LYS A 2 -2.85 8.44 -22.28
C LYS A 2 -2.88 7.09 -21.55
N GLU A 3 -1.72 6.54 -21.20
CA GLU A 3 -1.62 5.24 -20.51
C GLU A 3 -2.25 5.26 -19.11
N ALA A 4 -2.03 6.34 -18.36
CA ALA A 4 -2.60 6.51 -17.02
C ALA A 4 -4.11 6.76 -17.01
N TRP A 5 -4.72 7.12 -18.15
CA TRP A 5 -6.13 7.51 -18.20
C TRP A 5 -7.06 6.38 -17.77
N LEU A 6 -6.73 5.14 -18.09
CA LEU A 6 -7.54 3.98 -17.73
C LEU A 6 -7.71 3.84 -16.21
N ASP A 7 -6.65 4.11 -15.44
CA ASP A 7 -6.66 4.06 -13.97
C ASP A 7 -7.07 5.40 -13.33
N HIS A 8 -6.91 6.51 -14.04
CA HIS A 8 -7.22 7.86 -13.52
C HIS A 8 -8.66 8.30 -13.78
N LYS A 9 -9.33 7.81 -14.84
CA LYS A 9 -10.61 8.33 -15.35
C LYS A 9 -11.69 8.51 -14.27
N ARG A 10 -11.82 7.54 -13.36
CA ARG A 10 -12.82 7.59 -12.27
C ARG A 10 -12.39 8.56 -11.18
N GLU A 11 -11.16 8.42 -10.66
CA GLU A 11 -10.64 9.31 -9.62
C GLU A 11 -10.54 10.78 -10.05
N CYS A 12 -10.40 11.06 -11.35
CA CYS A 12 -10.36 12.43 -11.88
C CYS A 12 -11.58 13.26 -11.46
N LYS A 13 -12.77 12.65 -11.46
CA LYS A 13 -14.01 13.33 -11.03
C LYS A 13 -14.06 13.51 -9.52
N CYS A 14 -13.61 12.51 -8.77
CA CYS A 14 -13.49 12.56 -7.31
C CYS A 14 -12.55 13.69 -6.86
N ILE A 15 -11.37 13.80 -7.47
CA ILE A 15 -10.38 14.85 -7.19
C ILE A 15 -10.96 16.23 -7.49
N LYS A 16 -11.67 16.38 -8.62
CA LYS A 16 -12.31 17.65 -8.99
C LYS A 16 -13.42 18.07 -8.02
N ASP A 17 -14.17 17.13 -7.45
CA ASP A 17 -15.28 17.43 -6.53
C ASP A 17 -14.84 18.00 -5.19
N ILE A 18 -13.64 17.63 -4.73
CA ILE A 18 -13.11 18.06 -3.43
C ILE A 18 -12.17 19.27 -3.52
N ASP A 19 -11.91 19.79 -4.72
CA ASP A 19 -11.11 20.99 -4.97
C ASP A 19 -11.60 22.17 -4.11
N PRO A 20 -10.71 22.95 -3.46
CA PRO A 20 -9.25 22.93 -3.55
C PRO A 20 -8.54 21.93 -2.61
N ASN A 21 -9.28 21.05 -1.94
CA ASN A 21 -8.70 20.05 -1.04
C ASN A 21 -8.11 18.86 -1.82
N PHE A 22 -7.28 18.08 -1.14
CA PHE A 22 -6.68 16.86 -1.68
C PHE A 22 -6.83 15.71 -0.67
N PRO A 23 -7.12 14.47 -1.10
CA PRO A 23 -7.30 13.37 -0.17
C PRO A 23 -5.94 12.91 0.38
N PRO A 24 -5.89 12.29 1.57
CA PRO A 24 -4.68 11.62 2.04
C PRO A 24 -4.22 10.55 1.04
N ASP A 25 -2.90 10.30 0.96
CA ASP A 25 -2.33 9.35 0.00
C ASP A 25 -2.90 7.93 0.15
N SER A 26 -3.09 7.47 1.40
CA SER A 26 -3.73 6.19 1.68
C SER A 26 -5.17 6.12 1.17
N VAL A 27 -5.94 7.20 1.33
CA VAL A 27 -7.32 7.29 0.82
C VAL A 27 -7.33 7.22 -0.70
N ARG A 28 -6.43 7.95 -1.38
CA ARG A 28 -6.33 7.92 -2.84
C ARG A 28 -5.90 6.54 -3.34
N LEU A 29 -4.91 5.91 -2.68
CA LEU A 29 -4.43 4.57 -3.01
C LEU A 29 -5.54 3.53 -2.86
N VAL A 30 -6.27 3.52 -1.74
CA VAL A 30 -7.42 2.63 -1.52
C VAL A 30 -8.52 2.87 -2.55
N GLY A 31 -8.80 4.13 -2.91
CA GLY A 31 -9.73 4.45 -3.99
C GLY A 31 -9.32 3.82 -5.33
N ARG A 32 -8.04 3.86 -5.68
CA ARG A 32 -7.50 3.18 -6.88
C ARG A 32 -7.61 1.66 -6.79
N ILE A 33 -7.35 1.07 -5.63
CA ILE A 33 -7.52 -0.37 -5.40
C ILE A 33 -8.98 -0.77 -5.65
N ILE A 34 -9.94 -0.05 -5.08
CA ILE A 34 -11.38 -0.30 -5.28
C ILE A 34 -11.76 -0.20 -6.76
N PHE A 35 -11.29 0.84 -7.46
CA PHE A 35 -11.58 0.96 -8.88
C PHE A 35 -10.97 -0.17 -9.73
N LYS A 36 -9.80 -0.69 -9.33
CA LYS A 36 -9.14 -1.81 -10.01
C LYS A 36 -9.87 -3.14 -9.76
N VAL A 37 -10.33 -3.36 -8.52
CA VAL A 37 -11.18 -4.50 -8.13
C VAL A 37 -12.51 -4.48 -8.91
N LEU A 38 -13.18 -3.33 -8.97
CA LEU A 38 -14.43 -3.19 -9.72
C LEU A 38 -14.27 -3.45 -11.22
N ARG A 39 -13.09 -3.15 -11.78
CA ARG A 39 -12.77 -3.42 -13.18
C ARG A 39 -12.36 -4.87 -13.42
N GLN A 40 -12.19 -5.70 -12.39
CA GLN A 40 -11.70 -7.07 -12.47
C GLN A 40 -10.41 -7.16 -13.31
N SER A 41 -9.50 -6.21 -13.10
CA SER A 41 -8.25 -6.17 -13.86
C SER A 41 -7.31 -7.27 -13.40
N VAL A 42 -6.64 -7.92 -14.36
CA VAL A 42 -5.49 -8.76 -14.03
C VAL A 42 -4.41 -7.88 -13.40
N CYS A 43 -3.94 -8.28 -12.23
CA CYS A 43 -2.87 -7.62 -11.48
C CYS A 43 -1.66 -8.54 -11.45
N PRO A 44 -0.64 -8.32 -12.30
CA PRO A 44 0.60 -9.10 -12.24
C PRO A 44 1.29 -9.04 -10.87
N SER A 45 1.09 -7.94 -10.13
CA SER A 45 1.58 -7.79 -8.76
C SER A 45 0.96 -8.77 -7.76
N GLU A 46 -0.12 -9.48 -8.13
CA GLU A 46 -0.82 -10.45 -7.29
C GLU A 46 -0.53 -11.92 -7.66
N GLU A 47 0.50 -12.17 -8.48
CA GLU A 47 0.83 -13.52 -8.97
C GLU A 47 1.18 -14.51 -7.85
N LEU A 48 1.97 -14.09 -6.86
CA LEU A 48 2.41 -14.95 -5.75
C LEU A 48 1.55 -14.77 -4.49
N TYR A 49 0.89 -13.63 -4.35
CA TYR A 49 0.12 -13.26 -3.16
C TYR A 49 -0.93 -12.22 -3.52
N SER A 50 -2.16 -12.35 -3.00
CA SER A 50 -3.26 -11.46 -3.37
C SER A 50 -3.55 -10.39 -2.31
N LEU A 51 -4.30 -9.34 -2.68
CA LEU A 51 -4.85 -8.35 -1.74
C LEU A 51 -5.63 -9.00 -0.58
N SER A 52 -6.36 -10.10 -0.84
CA SER A 52 -7.09 -10.82 0.21
C SER A 52 -6.17 -11.53 1.20
N ASP A 53 -4.97 -11.92 0.78
CA ASP A 53 -4.04 -12.65 1.63
C ASP A 53 -3.19 -11.73 2.51
N LEU A 54 -3.00 -10.46 2.10
CA LEU A 54 -2.19 -9.49 2.84
C LEU A 54 -2.49 -9.45 4.34
N GLN A 55 -1.42 -9.38 5.13
CA GLN A 55 -1.51 -9.29 6.57
C GLN A 55 -2.06 -7.91 6.98
N SER A 56 -3.03 -7.90 7.90
CA SER A 56 -3.67 -6.65 8.34
C SER A 56 -3.24 -6.21 9.75
N ASN A 57 -2.66 -7.10 10.55
CA ASN A 57 -2.24 -6.85 11.94
C ASN A 57 -3.32 -6.20 12.82
N VAL A 58 -4.60 -6.36 12.47
CA VAL A 58 -5.72 -5.66 13.13
C VAL A 58 -5.80 -5.96 14.62
N ASP A 59 -5.45 -7.18 15.02
CA ASP A 59 -5.45 -7.62 16.42
C ASP A 59 -4.35 -6.94 17.25
N GLU A 60 -3.30 -6.44 16.61
CA GLU A 60 -2.16 -5.76 17.26
C GLU A 60 -2.34 -4.23 17.29
N LEU A 61 -3.30 -3.69 16.53
CA LEU A 61 -3.58 -2.26 16.49
C LEU A 61 -4.15 -1.76 17.83
N SER A 62 -3.67 -0.60 18.29
CA SER A 62 -4.28 0.13 19.40
C SER A 62 -5.65 0.68 19.01
N GLU A 63 -6.51 0.99 20.00
CA GLU A 63 -7.84 1.57 19.71
C GLU A 63 -7.76 2.93 19.01
N ASP A 64 -6.74 3.74 19.32
CA ASP A 64 -6.49 5.02 18.62
C ASP A 64 -6.14 4.80 17.14
N MET A 65 -5.31 3.79 16.85
CA MET A 65 -5.00 3.42 15.47
C MET A 65 -6.25 2.93 14.73
N LYS A 66 -7.06 2.07 15.36
CA LYS A 66 -8.32 1.61 14.77
C LYS A 66 -9.27 2.76 14.49
N GLU A 67 -9.38 3.74 15.40
CA GLU A 67 -10.21 4.93 15.15
C GLU A 67 -9.67 5.77 14.00
N GLY A 68 -8.34 5.92 13.89
CA GLY A 68 -7.70 6.53 12.73
C GLY A 68 -8.08 5.84 11.41
N LEU A 69 -8.04 4.51 11.36
CA LEU A 69 -8.46 3.75 10.18
C LEU A 69 -9.96 3.91 9.87
N ARG A 70 -10.83 3.95 10.89
CA ARG A 70 -12.27 4.24 10.71
C ARG A 70 -12.50 5.65 10.16
N HIS A 71 -11.69 6.62 10.59
CA HIS A 71 -11.74 7.98 10.04
C HIS A 71 -11.36 7.98 8.56
N LEU A 72 -10.26 7.31 8.19
CA LEU A 72 -9.85 7.16 6.79
C LEU A 72 -10.94 6.47 5.92
N ALA A 73 -11.62 5.46 6.46
CA ALA A 73 -12.75 4.81 5.78
C ALA A 73 -13.91 5.79 5.51
N LYS A 74 -14.25 6.66 6.45
CA LYS A 74 -15.25 7.73 6.24
C LYS A 74 -14.77 8.75 5.21
N THR A 75 -13.51 9.16 5.27
CA THR A 75 -12.89 10.08 4.29
C THR A 75 -12.93 9.48 2.88
N LEU A 76 -12.68 8.17 2.75
CA LEU A 76 -12.79 7.45 1.48
C LEU A 76 -14.20 7.49 0.91
N GLN A 77 -15.23 7.28 1.73
CA GLN A 77 -16.63 7.38 1.28
C GLN A 77 -16.93 8.78 0.74
N LEU A 78 -16.50 9.84 1.44
CA LEU A 78 -16.67 11.22 0.98
C LEU A 78 -15.92 11.50 -0.32
N TYR A 79 -14.69 11.00 -0.45
CA TYR A 79 -13.88 11.15 -1.65
C TYR A 79 -14.49 10.45 -2.87
N LEU A 80 -15.02 9.24 -2.69
CA LEU A 80 -15.55 8.43 -3.79
C LEU A 80 -17.01 8.73 -4.16
N LYS A 81 -17.73 9.54 -3.36
CA LYS A 81 -19.20 9.75 -3.46
C LYS A 81 -19.74 10.07 -4.87
N VAL A 82 -18.96 10.79 -5.69
CA VAL A 82 -19.35 11.17 -7.07
C VAL A 82 -19.33 9.99 -8.03
N GLU A 83 -18.52 8.97 -7.76
CA GLU A 83 -18.36 7.77 -8.59
C GLU A 83 -18.98 6.52 -7.98
N ILE A 84 -19.11 6.48 -6.64
CA ILE A 84 -19.67 5.37 -5.87
C ILE A 84 -20.49 5.95 -4.72
N GLN A 85 -21.81 5.78 -4.78
CA GLN A 85 -22.73 6.33 -3.78
C GLN A 85 -22.63 5.60 -2.44
N ASP A 86 -22.48 4.27 -2.47
CA ASP A 86 -22.22 3.45 -1.28
C ASP A 86 -21.25 2.31 -1.65
N VAL A 87 -20.02 2.42 -1.14
CA VAL A 87 -18.95 1.44 -1.39
C VAL A 87 -19.28 0.09 -0.74
N CYS A 88 -19.88 0.12 0.46
CA CYS A 88 -20.19 -1.09 1.23
C CYS A 88 -21.33 -1.89 0.56
N GLN A 89 -22.29 -1.21 -0.06
CA GLN A 89 -23.32 -1.88 -0.86
C GLN A 89 -22.77 -2.42 -2.18
N LEU A 90 -21.85 -1.70 -2.82
CA LEU A 90 -21.29 -2.10 -4.11
C LEU A 90 -20.33 -3.29 -3.99
N LEU A 91 -19.59 -3.35 -2.88
CA LEU A 91 -18.59 -4.39 -2.60
C LEU A 91 -18.79 -4.94 -1.18
N PRO A 92 -19.88 -5.69 -0.92
CA PRO A 92 -20.23 -6.15 0.43
C PRO A 92 -19.25 -7.18 0.98
N SER A 93 -18.50 -7.86 0.11
CA SER A 93 -17.43 -8.79 0.51
C SER A 93 -16.13 -8.07 0.90
N LEU A 94 -16.07 -6.74 0.73
CA LEU A 94 -14.85 -5.97 0.90
C LEU A 94 -14.94 -5.13 2.18
N ASP A 95 -14.20 -5.54 3.19
CA ASP A 95 -14.07 -4.77 4.43
C ASP A 95 -13.07 -3.62 4.22
N ILE A 96 -13.60 -2.40 4.11
CA ILE A 96 -12.81 -1.19 3.88
C ILE A 96 -11.84 -0.91 5.03
N PHE A 97 -12.24 -1.20 6.27
CA PHE A 97 -11.36 -1.05 7.42
C PHE A 97 -10.18 -2.03 7.32
N GLN A 98 -10.45 -3.29 6.96
CA GLN A 98 -9.40 -4.28 6.72
C GLN A 98 -8.48 -3.89 5.56
N ILE A 99 -8.99 -3.29 4.48
CA ILE A 99 -8.13 -2.79 3.41
C ILE A 99 -7.19 -1.71 3.91
N PHE A 100 -7.69 -0.75 4.70
CA PHE A 100 -6.82 0.30 5.24
C PHE A 100 -5.75 -0.29 6.15
N ALA A 101 -6.09 -1.26 6.99
CA ALA A 101 -5.12 -1.98 7.81
C ALA A 101 -4.04 -2.67 6.96
N LYS A 102 -4.46 -3.43 5.93
CA LYS A 102 -3.55 -4.06 4.96
C LYS A 102 -2.67 -3.05 4.22
N VAL A 103 -3.24 -1.96 3.70
CA VAL A 103 -2.46 -0.93 3.01
C VAL A 103 -1.44 -0.28 3.94
N THR A 104 -1.78 -0.07 5.21
CA THR A 104 -0.88 0.57 6.18
C THR A 104 0.35 -0.29 6.47
N SER A 105 0.18 -1.62 6.54
CA SER A 105 1.27 -2.55 6.86
C SER A 105 2.00 -3.12 5.64
N ASN A 106 1.54 -2.87 4.41
CA ASN A 106 2.08 -3.52 3.21
C ASN A 106 2.43 -2.56 2.06
N CYS A 107 2.18 -1.26 2.22
CA CYS A 107 2.53 -0.29 1.18
C CYS A 107 4.03 -0.04 1.11
N PHE A 108 4.49 0.33 -0.08
CA PHE A 108 5.87 0.71 -0.36
C PHE A 108 5.94 2.19 -0.72
N SER A 109 6.86 2.92 -0.11
CA SER A 109 7.32 4.20 -0.65
C SER A 109 8.07 3.93 -1.96
N ILE A 110 7.64 4.59 -3.03
CA ILE A 110 8.26 4.52 -4.34
C ILE A 110 9.23 5.68 -4.44
N SER A 111 10.52 5.38 -4.58
CA SER A 111 11.57 6.38 -4.69
C SER A 111 12.06 6.53 -6.13
N ASN A 112 12.52 7.73 -6.51
CA ASN A 112 13.12 7.99 -7.82
C ASN A 112 14.62 7.62 -7.85
N GLY A 113 15.30 7.87 -8.98
CA GLY A 113 16.74 7.60 -9.13
C GLY A 113 17.66 8.41 -8.20
N GLU A 114 17.12 9.44 -7.52
CA GLU A 114 17.80 10.24 -6.50
C GLU A 114 17.45 9.78 -5.07
N MET A 115 16.79 8.63 -4.91
CA MET A 115 16.29 8.10 -3.64
C MET A 115 15.29 9.01 -2.92
N GLN A 116 14.62 9.90 -3.65
CA GLN A 116 13.55 10.72 -3.09
C GLN A 116 12.21 10.00 -3.24
N ASP A 117 11.42 9.99 -2.16
CA ASP A 117 10.07 9.43 -2.19
C ASP A 117 9.15 10.29 -3.05
N VAL A 118 8.58 9.67 -4.08
CA VAL A 118 7.74 10.32 -5.10
C VAL A 118 6.33 9.73 -5.19
N GLY A 119 6.06 8.64 -4.45
CA GLY A 119 4.73 8.04 -4.39
C GLY A 119 4.64 6.88 -3.42
N VAL A 120 3.45 6.30 -3.36
CA VAL A 120 3.15 5.11 -2.57
C VAL A 120 2.43 4.08 -3.44
N GLY A 121 2.78 2.81 -3.28
CA GLY A 121 2.19 1.71 -4.04
C GLY A 121 1.94 0.47 -3.20
N LEU A 122 1.11 -0.43 -3.72
CA LEU A 122 0.88 -1.75 -3.14
C LEU A 122 1.36 -2.81 -4.15
N TYR A 123 2.25 -3.69 -3.70
CA TYR A 123 2.83 -4.76 -4.51
C TYR A 123 2.65 -6.09 -3.79
N PRO A 124 1.46 -6.71 -3.84
CA PRO A 124 1.10 -7.80 -2.93
C PRO A 124 2.10 -8.98 -2.90
N SER A 125 2.58 -9.42 -4.06
CA SER A 125 3.59 -10.49 -4.14
C SER A 125 4.91 -10.13 -3.44
N MET A 126 5.28 -8.84 -3.40
CA MET A 126 6.49 -8.36 -2.72
C MET A 126 6.28 -8.13 -1.23
N SER A 127 5.02 -8.02 -0.78
CA SER A 127 4.68 -7.95 0.65
C SER A 127 4.90 -9.28 1.40
N LEU A 128 5.27 -10.35 0.69
CA LEU A 128 5.73 -11.61 1.30
C LEU A 128 7.11 -11.51 1.95
N LEU A 129 7.93 -10.52 1.55
CA LEU A 129 9.32 -10.40 1.99
C LEU A 129 9.36 -9.83 3.40
N ASN A 130 9.77 -10.62 4.39
CA ASN A 130 9.89 -10.14 5.77
C ASN A 130 11.06 -9.17 5.97
N ASN A 131 11.00 -8.43 7.09
CA ASN A 131 12.02 -7.48 7.50
C ASN A 131 13.27 -8.16 8.09
N SER A 132 14.45 -7.74 7.63
CA SER A 132 15.72 -7.98 8.31
C SER A 132 16.52 -6.67 8.43
N CYS A 133 17.24 -6.52 9.55
CA CYS A 133 18.22 -5.44 9.73
C CYS A 133 19.53 -5.71 8.98
N ASP A 134 19.76 -6.95 8.56
CA ASP A 134 20.85 -7.41 7.70
C ASP A 134 20.24 -8.22 6.54
N PRO A 135 19.60 -7.54 5.57
CA PRO A 135 18.81 -8.20 4.54
C PRO A 135 19.69 -8.90 3.50
N ASN A 136 19.11 -9.87 2.79
CA ASN A 136 19.75 -10.49 1.62
C ASN A 136 19.24 -9.97 0.28
N CYS A 137 18.16 -9.20 0.28
CA CYS A 137 17.59 -8.57 -0.88
C CYS A 137 17.42 -7.05 -0.70
N VAL A 138 17.32 -6.35 -1.83
CA VAL A 138 16.97 -4.93 -1.90
C VAL A 138 15.87 -4.73 -2.94
N VAL A 139 15.01 -3.75 -2.66
CA VAL A 139 13.99 -3.26 -3.60
C VAL A 139 14.49 -1.99 -4.27
N ILE A 140 14.40 -1.94 -5.59
CA ILE A 140 14.76 -0.78 -6.41
C ILE A 140 13.57 -0.43 -7.31
N PHE A 141 13.29 0.85 -7.48
CA PHE A 141 12.22 1.34 -8.33
C PHE A 141 12.74 1.94 -9.63
N GLU A 142 12.16 1.53 -10.76
CA GLU A 142 12.27 2.21 -12.04
C GLU A 142 10.89 2.78 -12.40
N GLY A 143 10.64 4.02 -11.96
CA GLY A 143 9.28 4.57 -11.94
C GLY A 143 8.38 3.73 -11.01
N PRO A 144 7.17 3.30 -11.43
CA PRO A 144 6.30 2.44 -10.63
C PRO A 144 6.66 0.95 -10.74
N GLN A 145 7.74 0.58 -11.43
CA GLN A 145 8.17 -0.81 -11.53
C GLN A 145 9.09 -1.15 -10.36
N LEU A 146 8.75 -2.21 -9.62
CA LEU A 146 9.51 -2.72 -8.50
C LEU A 146 10.44 -3.84 -8.96
N HIS A 147 11.73 -3.72 -8.66
CA HIS A 147 12.75 -4.74 -8.90
C HIS A 147 13.29 -5.26 -7.57
N LEU A 148 13.15 -6.57 -7.33
CA LEU A 148 13.80 -7.25 -6.22
C LEU A 148 15.16 -7.81 -6.68
N ARG A 149 16.24 -7.50 -5.97
CA ARG A 149 17.58 -8.02 -6.28
C ARG A 149 18.27 -8.56 -5.03
N SER A 150 18.97 -9.66 -5.16
CA SER A 150 19.88 -10.15 -4.12
C SER A 150 21.10 -9.24 -3.99
N ILE A 151 21.54 -8.99 -2.76
CA ILE A 151 22.73 -8.17 -2.46
C ILE A 151 23.89 -8.99 -1.86
N ARG A 152 23.67 -10.28 -1.62
CA ARG A 152 24.70 -11.25 -1.21
C ARG A 152 24.35 -12.64 -1.75
N GLU A 153 25.31 -13.55 -1.67
CA GLU A 153 25.05 -14.97 -1.91
C GLU A 153 24.02 -15.51 -0.91
N MET A 154 23.18 -16.44 -1.36
CA MET A 154 22.09 -17.03 -0.59
C MET A 154 22.08 -18.54 -0.75
N GLN A 155 21.70 -19.22 0.32
CA GLN A 155 21.56 -20.68 0.29
C GLN A 155 20.16 -21.09 -0.21
N LEU A 156 20.05 -22.29 -0.78
CA LEU A 156 18.76 -22.84 -1.16
C LEU A 156 17.87 -22.99 0.09
N GLY A 157 16.67 -22.41 0.03
CA GLY A 157 15.72 -22.40 1.15
C GLY A 157 15.96 -21.31 2.19
N GLU A 158 16.96 -20.44 2.01
CA GLU A 158 17.12 -19.24 2.82
C GLU A 158 15.94 -18.27 2.57
N GLU A 159 15.39 -17.71 3.65
CA GLU A 159 14.31 -16.73 3.56
C GLU A 159 14.79 -15.44 2.88
N LEU A 160 14.02 -14.95 1.91
CA LEU A 160 14.30 -13.66 1.29
C LEU A 160 13.79 -12.53 2.18
N THR A 161 14.68 -11.62 2.56
CA THR A 161 14.37 -10.51 3.46
C THR A 161 14.85 -9.18 2.89
N ILE A 162 14.10 -8.12 3.19
CA ILE A 162 14.43 -6.73 2.85
C ILE A 162 14.48 -5.90 4.13
N SER A 163 14.99 -4.67 4.08
CA SER A 163 14.85 -3.75 5.21
C SER A 163 13.61 -2.88 5.02
N TYR A 164 12.71 -2.87 6.02
CA TYR A 164 11.53 -2.00 6.02
C TYR A 164 11.84 -0.57 6.47
N THR A 165 13.04 -0.37 7.03
CA THR A 165 13.49 0.90 7.61
C THR A 165 14.79 1.33 6.98
N GLU A 166 15.13 2.61 7.10
CA GLU A 166 16.44 3.11 6.70
C GLU A 166 17.57 2.39 7.47
N THR A 167 18.60 1.97 6.75
CA THR A 167 19.72 1.18 7.31
C THR A 167 20.56 1.97 8.31
N VAL A 168 20.59 3.30 8.20
CA VAL A 168 21.34 4.20 9.08
C VAL A 168 20.63 4.50 10.40
N MET A 169 19.40 4.01 10.59
CA MET A 169 18.58 4.29 11.76
C MET A 169 19.11 3.57 13.02
N PRO A 170 19.30 4.28 14.16
CA PRO A 170 19.68 3.66 15.43
C PRO A 170 18.69 2.57 15.88
N THR A 171 19.20 1.56 16.59
CA THR A 171 18.38 0.42 17.05
C THR A 171 17.12 0.81 17.84
N PRO A 172 17.16 1.77 18.79
CA PRO A 172 15.95 2.16 19.54
C PRO A 172 14.87 2.77 18.64
N GLU A 173 15.26 3.65 17.72
CA GLU A 173 14.35 4.31 16.77
C GLU A 173 13.76 3.29 15.79
N ARG A 174 14.60 2.37 15.28
CA ARG A 174 14.17 1.29 14.40
C ARG A 174 13.14 0.38 15.09
N GLN A 175 13.39 -0.03 16.34
CA GLN A 175 12.45 -0.85 17.10
C GLN A 175 11.11 -0.14 17.33
N GLN A 176 11.15 1.17 17.59
CA GLN A 176 9.94 1.96 17.78
C GLN A 176 9.14 2.09 16.48
N ASN A 177 9.81 2.33 15.35
CA ASN A 177 9.16 2.44 14.04
C ASN A 177 8.55 1.11 13.60
N LEU A 178 9.31 0.01 13.72
CA LEU A 178 8.82 -1.33 13.39
C LEU A 178 7.56 -1.66 14.21
N LYS A 179 7.60 -1.54 15.55
CA LYS A 179 6.44 -1.81 16.42
C LYS A 179 5.22 -0.91 16.17
N ARG A 180 5.43 0.28 15.63
CA ARG A 180 4.33 1.22 15.36
C ARG A 180 3.62 0.89 14.05
N GLN A 181 4.32 0.29 13.08
CA GLN A 181 3.86 0.15 11.70
C GLN A 181 3.60 -1.31 11.29
N TYR A 182 4.31 -2.27 11.89
CA TYR A 182 4.31 -3.69 11.57
C TYR A 182 4.17 -4.54 12.83
#